data_AF-A0A652JYP8-F1
#
_entry.id   AF-A0A652JYP8-F1
#
_cell.length_a   1.000
_cell.length_b   1.000
_cell.length_c   1.000
_cell.angle_alpha   90.00
_cell.angle_beta   90.00
_cell.angle_gamma   90.00
#
_symmetry.space_group_name_H-M   'P 1'
#
loop_
_entity.id
_entity.type
_entity.pdbx_description
1 polymer ?
#
loop_
_entity_poly.entity_id
_entity_poly.type
_entity_poly.pdbx_seq_one_letter_code
_entity_poly.pdbx_strand_id
1 'polypeptide(L)' 'FTVDDVRVVPRDHFDAHEVYGQRRAGRAELRLITCGGSFDRTAGAYTANVVVSAYLTGVTKG' A
#
# COMPACT_ATOMS: atom_id res chain seq x y z
N PHE A 1 -9.82 -8.72 8.13
CA PHE A 1 -8.45 -8.21 7.98
C PHE A 1 -8.24 -7.07 8.95
N THR A 2 -7.05 -6.94 9.51
CA THR A 2 -6.67 -5.84 10.40
C THR A 2 -5.47 -5.11 9.81
N VAL A 3 -5.52 -3.78 9.82
CA VAL A 3 -4.42 -2.93 9.34
C VAL A 3 -3.21 -3.14 10.25
N ASP A 4 -2.06 -3.42 9.64
CA ASP A 4 -0.77 -3.60 10.31
C ASP A 4 0.16 -2.42 10.04
N ASP A 5 0.09 -1.84 8.85
CA ASP A 5 1.00 -0.78 8.42
C ASP A 5 0.34 0.17 7.39
N VAL A 6 0.72 1.45 7.45
CA VAL A 6 0.39 2.47 6.45
C VAL A 6 1.66 3.23 6.10
N ARG A 7 2.04 3.22 4.82
CA ARG A 7 3.20 3.95 4.31
C ARG A 7 2.81 4.95 3.24
N VAL A 8 3.45 6.11 3.27
CA VAL A 8 3.45 7.08 2.17
C VAL A 8 4.75 6.89 1.39
N VAL A 9 4.63 6.47 0.14
CA VAL A 9 5.76 6.18 -0.75
C VAL A 9 5.85 7.28 -1.79
N PRO A 10 6.91 8.11 -1.79
CA PRO A 10 7.15 9.09 -2.84
C PRO A 10 7.17 8.42 -4.22
N ARG A 11 6.59 9.09 -5.22
CA ARG A 11 6.46 8.56 -6.59
C ARG A 11 7.83 8.32 -7.25
N ASP A 12 8.79 9.18 -6.96
CA ASP A 12 10.16 9.12 -7.46
C ASP A 12 11.00 8.00 -6.85
N HIS A 13 10.60 7.48 -5.68
CA HIS A 13 11.24 6.38 -4.96
C HIS A 13 10.34 5.13 -4.91
N PHE A 14 9.47 4.96 -5.90
CA PHE A 14 8.57 3.80 -5.93
C PHE A 14 9.34 2.51 -6.24
N ASP A 15 9.60 1.71 -5.22
CA ASP A 15 10.11 0.35 -5.36
C ASP A 15 8.93 -0.64 -5.42
N ALA A 16 8.75 -1.23 -6.61
CA ALA A 16 7.71 -2.21 -6.86
C ALA A 16 7.85 -3.48 -6.00
N HIS A 17 9.06 -3.91 -5.67
CA HIS A 17 9.27 -5.07 -4.80
C HIS A 17 8.92 -4.72 -3.35
N GLU A 18 9.22 -3.50 -2.91
CA GLU A 18 8.81 -3.07 -1.58
C GLU A 18 7.28 -2.92 -1.46
N VAL A 19 6.62 -2.36 -2.48
CA VAL A 19 5.18 -2.12 -2.47
C VAL A 19 4.37 -3.38 -2.78
N TYR A 20 4.84 -4.22 -3.70
CA TYR A 20 4.13 -5.41 -4.17
C TYR A 20 4.64 -6.73 -3.56
N GLY A 21 5.86 -6.77 -3.04
CA GLY A 21 6.46 -7.98 -2.49
C GLY A 21 5.74 -8.50 -1.25
N GLN A 22 5.84 -9.80 -1.02
CA GLN A 22 5.32 -10.43 0.18
C GLN A 22 6.19 -10.02 1.38
N ARG A 23 5.58 -9.40 2.40
CA ARG A 23 6.31 -8.94 3.60
C ARG A 23 6.45 -10.04 4.65
N ARG A 24 5.46 -10.95 4.75
CA ARG A 24 5.45 -12.06 5.71
C ARG A 24 5.02 -13.36 5.04
N ALA A 25 5.90 -14.36 5.08
CA ALA A 25 5.61 -15.70 4.56
C ALA A 25 4.45 -16.36 5.34
N GLY A 26 3.59 -17.11 4.62
CA GLY A 26 2.52 -17.92 5.23
C GLY A 26 1.31 -17.15 5.76
N ARG A 27 1.24 -15.82 5.60
CA ARG A 27 0.07 -15.01 5.97
C ARG A 27 -0.66 -14.48 4.75
N ALA A 28 -1.99 -14.49 4.83
CA ALA A 28 -2.83 -13.79 3.86
C ALA A 28 -2.76 -12.28 4.10
N GLU A 29 -2.25 -11.55 3.11
CA GLU A 29 -2.08 -10.10 3.13
C GLU A 29 -3.03 -9.45 2.12
N LEU A 30 -3.67 -8.37 2.53
CA LEU A 30 -4.44 -7.45 1.70
C LEU A 30 -3.66 -6.14 1.61
N ARG A 31 -3.51 -5.61 0.38
CA ARG A 31 -2.89 -4.31 0.15
C ARG A 31 -3.84 -3.38 -0.59
N LEU A 32 -4.04 -2.19 -0.05
CA LEU A 32 -4.75 -1.10 -0.71
C LEU A 32 -3.73 -0.01 -1.07
N ILE A 33 -3.68 0.35 -2.35
CA ILE A 33 -2.74 1.33 -2.88
C ILE A 33 -3.53 2.43 -3.57
N THR A 34 -3.32 3.68 -3.16
CA THR A 34 -4.01 4.85 -3.72
C THR A 34 -3.03 5.99 -3.97
N CYS A 35 -3.40 6.93 -4.84
CA CYS A 35 -2.67 8.19 -4.97
C CYS A 35 -2.69 8.97 -3.64
N GLY A 36 -1.61 9.68 -3.35
CA GLY A 36 -1.47 10.50 -2.15
C GLY A 36 -0.45 11.62 -2.32
N GLY A 37 -0.26 12.42 -1.28
CA GLY A 37 0.56 13.63 -1.36
C GLY A 37 -0.11 14.76 -2.14
N SER A 38 0.67 15.75 -2.53
CA SER A 38 0.18 16.91 -3.29
C SER A 38 0.07 16.55 -4.77
N PHE A 39 -0.82 17.23 -5.49
CA PHE A 39 -0.87 17.13 -6.95
C PHE A 39 0.14 18.09 -7.57
N ASP A 40 1.16 17.53 -8.24
CA ASP A 40 2.07 18.29 -9.07
C ASP A 40 1.41 18.57 -10.43
N ARG A 41 1.12 19.85 -10.68
CA ARG A 41 0.46 20.29 -11.92
C ARG A 41 1.39 20.28 -13.13
N THR A 42 2.70 20.43 -12.92
CA THR A 42 3.68 20.38 -14.00
C THR A 42 3.83 18.95 -14.49
N ALA A 43 3.89 17.99 -13.56
CA ALA A 43 3.96 16.56 -13.87
C ALA A 43 2.60 15.91 -14.17
N GLY A 44 1.48 16.57 -13.84
CA GLY A 44 0.13 16.05 -14.01
C GLY A 44 -0.19 14.85 -13.13
N ALA A 45 0.46 14.73 -11.96
CA ALA A 45 0.40 13.54 -11.11
C ALA A 45 0.47 13.87 -9.63
N TYR A 46 0.00 12.94 -8.79
CA TYR A 46 0.22 12.97 -7.35
C TYR A 46 1.68 12.61 -7.00
N THR A 47 2.24 13.28 -6.00
CA THR A 47 3.66 13.13 -5.62
C THR A 47 3.96 11.85 -4.86
N ALA A 48 2.95 11.12 -4.39
CA ALA A 48 3.13 9.90 -3.63
C ALA A 48 1.99 8.87 -3.85
N ASN A 49 2.20 7.67 -3.35
CA ASN A 49 1.17 6.66 -3.12
C ASN A 49 1.01 6.42 -1.62
N VAL A 50 -0.21 6.15 -1.17
CA VAL A 50 -0.48 5.60 0.16
C VAL A 50 -0.66 4.09 0.00
N VAL A 51 0.11 3.33 0.77
CA VAL A 51 0.08 1.86 0.78
C VAL A 51 -0.39 1.43 2.16
N VAL A 52 -1.58 0.83 2.23
CA VAL A 52 -2.13 0.23 3.45
C VAL A 52 -1.93 -1.28 3.35
N SER A 53 -1.26 -1.84 4.35
CA SER A 53 -1.07 -3.29 4.48
C SER A 53 -1.93 -3.81 5.63
N ALA A 54 -2.73 -4.83 5.34
CA ALA A 54 -3.59 -5.48 6.31
C ALA A 54 -3.43 -6.99 6.21
N TYR A 55 -3.56 -7.69 7.35
CA TYR A 55 -3.47 -9.13 7.36
C TYR A 55 -4.77 -9.77 7.81
N LEU A 56 -5.01 -11.00 7.33
CA LEU A 56 -6.16 -11.78 7.76
C LEU A 56 -6.06 -12.06 9.26
N THR A 57 -7.12 -11.72 9.98
CA THR A 57 -7.26 -11.88 11.44
C THR A 57 -8.53 -12.64 11.82
N GLY A 58 -9.41 -12.92 10.86
CA GLY A 58 -10.63 -13.68 11.05
C GLY A 58 -11.36 -13.87 9.72
N VAL A 59 -12.12 -14.96 9.64
CA VAL A 59 -13.02 -15.29 8.52
C VAL A 59 -14.37 -15.65 9.12
N THR A 60 -15.44 -15.05 8.59
CA THR A 60 -16.81 -15.43 8.95
C THR A 60 -17.35 -16.32 7.84
N LYS A 61 -18.00 -17.44 8.18
CA LYS A 61 -18.75 -18.22 7.20
C LYS A 61 -20.05 -17.46 6.87
N GLY A 62 -20.34 -17.32 5.57
CA GLY A 62 -21.58 -16.73 5.07
C GLY A 62 -22.76 -17.69 5.16
#